data_AF-A0A2W4W7G3-F1
#
_entry.id   AF-A0A2W4W7G3-F1
#
_cell.length_a   1.000
_cell.length_b   1.000
_cell.length_c   1.000
_cell.angle_alpha   90.00
_cell.angle_beta   90.00
_cell.angle_gamma   90.00
#
_symmetry.space_group_name_H-M   'P 1'
#
loop_
_entity.id
_entity.type
_entity.pdbx_description
1 polymer ?
#
loop_
_entity_poly.entity_id
_entity_poly.type
_entity_poly.pdbx_seq_one_letter_code
_entity_poly.pdbx_strand_id
1 'polypeptide(L)'
;MNALFKKISRFFQRLLGLGEQNSSYRLPVESVSTPRPSLNARWQGHSPGVSQPNFDNPLVTPKLRRLVYEVAYRLRQDKPTQGAQVGPVFRRVDPDFSAKRYGFAKMFDLLDTLPALVSIEKESTDSETGQFIFYVRPVNDVRTLLSEALQAYPSEDGWVHEDSLKQAIAQKDATFSVQTYGFSAFRTFIESRHDLLEFKEAGSPYVRLFPKKAAQPNKITSLEKRQDLPARPVPSPISPPNRVTTLAPVTVPKPTKQKINVPLTGFARLGEEDFNQSIYELAELADDEPWYFGSEPPTDFPHPILRNYIRHMFTRLQSEGKVASSQGGHFYAFNTNLYDKLRRPIYALMTPRPSEGDEAYGRPALKLEFCVPGEGIGKNLVGHFGVPPLAANFMITPQRFFYYCEAGSPTVNWKHVIEDNMDRLPPALLRQYLPAFEFCDTEPMSKIEVGEYKARFAEALGENAAAYREIVGRFEKALELTMLRIQMNYKMAVPTYFASHDRIDLMLPLSLINESTTDCVIVVKRERSGNYSGNTIFTMEQAYNNARLIYKPMQRWLVHPKMLQPAETAQEKVD
;
A
#
# COMPACT_ATOMS: atom_id res chain seq x y z
N MET A 1 -25.04 -41.50 -31.30
CA MET A 1 -24.62 -40.10 -31.09
C MET A 1 -23.70 -39.53 -32.18
N ASN A 2 -22.80 -40.29 -32.81
CA ASN A 2 -21.89 -39.76 -33.86
C ASN A 2 -22.53 -39.44 -35.24
N ALA A 3 -23.73 -39.96 -35.53
CA ALA A 3 -24.44 -39.66 -36.78
C ALA A 3 -25.18 -38.30 -36.75
N LEU A 4 -25.53 -37.81 -35.55
CA LEU A 4 -26.21 -36.52 -35.34
C LEU A 4 -25.22 -35.35 -35.47
N PHE A 5 -24.00 -35.52 -34.96
CA PHE A 5 -22.92 -34.54 -35.07
C PHE A 5 -22.45 -34.32 -36.53
N LYS A 6 -22.39 -35.39 -37.34
CA LYS A 6 -22.04 -35.30 -38.78
C LYS A 6 -23.13 -34.67 -39.66
N LYS A 7 -24.39 -34.59 -39.19
CA LYS A 7 -25.46 -33.85 -39.88
C LYS A 7 -25.45 -32.36 -39.53
N ILE A 8 -25.13 -32.02 -38.28
CA ILE A 8 -25.00 -30.62 -37.83
C ILE A 8 -23.78 -29.93 -38.46
N SER A 9 -22.66 -30.65 -38.61
CA SER A 9 -21.44 -30.13 -39.26
C SER A 9 -21.63 -29.82 -40.76
N ARG A 10 -22.39 -30.64 -41.49
CA ARG A 10 -22.71 -30.40 -42.91
C ARG A 10 -23.75 -29.29 -43.13
N PHE A 11 -24.58 -29.01 -42.13
CA PHE A 11 -25.50 -27.87 -42.14
C PHE A 11 -24.74 -26.54 -42.01
N PHE A 12 -23.71 -26.48 -41.15
CA PHE A 12 -22.87 -25.29 -40.99
C PHE A 12 -21.94 -25.02 -42.17
N GLN A 13 -21.41 -26.07 -42.83
CA GLN A 13 -20.55 -25.90 -44.01
C GLN A 13 -21.30 -25.37 -45.25
N ARG A 14 -22.62 -25.57 -45.35
CA ARG A 14 -23.47 -24.95 -46.38
C ARG A 14 -23.87 -23.50 -46.05
N LEU A 15 -23.87 -23.12 -44.77
CA LEU A 15 -24.24 -21.77 -44.32
C LEU A 15 -23.10 -20.75 -44.50
N LEU A 16 -21.85 -21.22 -44.64
CA LEU A 16 -20.65 -20.38 -44.64
C LEU A 16 -19.92 -20.29 -45.99
N GLY A 17 -20.44 -20.90 -47.07
CA GLY A 17 -20.06 -20.55 -48.44
C GLY A 17 -18.56 -20.57 -48.78
N LEU A 18 -17.78 -21.50 -48.24
CA LEU A 18 -16.35 -21.63 -48.56
C LEU A 18 -16.07 -22.95 -49.28
N GLY A 19 -15.84 -22.85 -50.60
CA GLY A 19 -15.38 -23.94 -51.45
C GLY A 19 -13.86 -24.03 -51.52
N GLU A 20 -13.36 -25.25 -51.60
CA GLU A 20 -11.94 -25.60 -51.77
C GLU A 20 -11.43 -25.26 -53.17
N GLN A 21 -10.16 -24.82 -53.28
CA GLN A 21 -9.32 -25.08 -54.45
C GLN A 21 -7.87 -25.42 -54.07
N ASN A 22 -7.40 -26.52 -54.65
CA ASN A 22 -6.03 -27.06 -54.65
C ASN A 22 -5.18 -26.40 -55.76
N SER A 23 -3.85 -26.27 -55.58
CA SER A 23 -2.83 -26.95 -56.42
C SER A 23 -1.37 -26.46 -56.19
N SER A 24 -0.50 -27.44 -55.93
CA SER A 24 0.90 -27.69 -56.34
C SER A 24 1.80 -26.61 -57.00
N TYR A 25 3.09 -26.53 -56.62
CA TYR A 25 4.29 -27.01 -57.39
C TYR A 25 5.66 -26.61 -56.76
N ARG A 26 6.76 -27.23 -57.24
CA ARG A 26 8.11 -27.49 -56.65
C ARG A 26 9.22 -26.40 -56.77
N LEU A 27 10.16 -26.46 -55.80
CA LEU A 27 11.62 -26.17 -55.66
C LEU A 27 12.50 -25.88 -56.93
N PRO A 28 13.65 -25.13 -56.84
CA PRO A 28 14.94 -25.69 -56.35
C PRO A 28 15.92 -24.73 -55.60
N VAL A 29 17.02 -25.35 -55.15
CA VAL A 29 18.07 -24.97 -54.19
C VAL A 29 19.36 -24.47 -54.87
N GLU A 30 20.09 -23.52 -54.26
CA GLU A 30 21.57 -23.36 -54.24
C GLU A 30 21.96 -22.06 -53.49
N SER A 31 23.18 -21.84 -53.01
CA SER A 31 24.00 -22.50 -51.99
C SER A 31 24.99 -21.45 -51.42
N VAL A 32 25.62 -21.74 -50.26
CA VAL A 32 26.90 -21.17 -49.75
C VAL A 32 26.91 -20.10 -48.63
N SER A 33 27.31 -20.62 -47.45
CA SER A 33 28.15 -20.10 -46.34
C SER A 33 27.70 -18.96 -45.40
N THR A 34 27.81 -19.28 -44.11
CA THR A 34 27.39 -18.61 -42.87
C THR A 34 28.33 -17.48 -42.39
N PRO A 35 27.90 -16.61 -41.45
CA PRO A 35 28.17 -16.88 -40.04
C PRO A 35 27.00 -16.55 -39.07
N ARG A 36 26.76 -17.47 -38.12
CA ARG A 36 26.10 -17.37 -36.79
C ARG A 36 24.81 -16.51 -36.65
N PRO A 37 23.64 -17.11 -36.34
CA PRO A 37 22.45 -16.33 -36.02
C PRO A 37 22.51 -15.82 -34.57
N SER A 38 22.36 -14.50 -34.43
CA SER A 38 21.83 -13.87 -33.23
C SER A 38 20.39 -14.35 -32.99
N LEU A 39 20.10 -14.79 -31.76
CA LEU A 39 18.76 -15.08 -31.25
C LEU A 39 17.90 -13.80 -31.29
N ASN A 40 17.23 -13.55 -32.40
CA ASN A 40 16.11 -12.61 -32.51
C ASN A 40 15.24 -13.00 -33.72
N ALA A 41 14.47 -14.07 -33.58
CA ALA A 41 13.41 -14.41 -34.52
C ALA A 41 12.31 -15.18 -33.80
N ARG A 42 11.53 -14.49 -32.96
CA ARG A 42 10.21 -14.97 -32.53
C ARG A 42 9.30 -13.80 -32.14
N TRP A 43 9.14 -12.85 -33.05
CA TRP A 43 8.11 -11.81 -32.94
C TRP A 43 7.52 -11.59 -34.32
N GLN A 44 6.38 -12.21 -34.61
CA GLN A 44 5.53 -11.77 -35.72
C GLN A 44 4.80 -10.52 -35.23
N GLY A 45 5.46 -9.37 -35.31
CA GLY A 45 4.83 -8.09 -35.13
C GLY A 45 3.99 -7.75 -36.36
N HIS A 46 2.70 -7.47 -36.17
CA HIS A 46 2.06 -6.52 -37.07
C HIS A 46 2.79 -5.18 -36.89
N SER A 47 3.21 -4.57 -37.98
CA SER A 47 3.72 -3.19 -37.96
C SER A 47 2.66 -2.29 -37.31
N PRO A 48 3.04 -1.31 -36.46
CA PRO A 48 2.09 -0.41 -35.84
C PRO A 48 1.52 0.51 -36.94
N GLY A 49 0.40 0.11 -37.52
CA GLY A 49 -0.45 1.03 -38.27
C GLY A 49 -0.95 2.10 -37.30
N VAL A 50 -0.74 3.36 -37.65
CA VAL A 50 -1.24 4.51 -36.89
C VAL A 50 -2.77 4.49 -36.94
N SER A 51 -3.39 3.89 -35.92
CA SER A 51 -4.84 3.90 -35.75
C SER A 51 -5.26 5.24 -35.15
N GLN A 52 -5.94 6.08 -35.94
CA GLN A 52 -6.51 7.32 -35.43
C GLN A 52 -7.50 7.03 -34.28
N PRO A 53 -7.57 7.88 -33.24
CA PRO A 53 -8.52 7.71 -32.14
C PRO A 53 -9.95 7.62 -32.66
N ASN A 54 -10.63 6.50 -32.35
CA ASN A 54 -12.02 6.27 -32.76
C ASN A 54 -12.94 7.16 -31.91
N PHE A 55 -13.23 8.36 -32.42
CA PHE A 55 -14.10 9.34 -31.76
C PHE A 55 -15.59 9.01 -31.89
N ASP A 56 -15.96 8.10 -32.79
CA ASP A 56 -17.35 7.84 -33.19
C ASP A 56 -18.03 6.71 -32.42
N ASN A 57 -17.31 6.01 -31.53
CA ASN A 57 -17.92 4.98 -30.67
C ASN A 57 -18.60 5.63 -29.44
N PRO A 58 -19.93 5.55 -29.30
CA PRO A 58 -20.67 6.20 -28.21
C PRO A 58 -20.32 5.67 -26.82
N LEU A 59 -19.76 4.45 -26.72
CA LEU A 59 -19.27 3.90 -25.45
C LEU A 59 -17.93 4.50 -25.01
N VAL A 60 -17.16 5.07 -25.96
CA VAL A 60 -15.84 5.64 -25.72
C VAL A 60 -15.95 7.11 -25.30
N THR A 61 -16.44 7.30 -24.08
CA THR A 61 -16.62 8.63 -23.49
C THR A 61 -15.28 9.28 -23.08
N PRO A 62 -15.21 10.62 -22.95
CA PRO A 62 -14.03 11.30 -22.39
C PRO A 62 -13.65 10.80 -20.98
N LYS A 63 -14.64 10.37 -20.19
CA LYS A 63 -14.41 9.77 -18.86
C LYS A 63 -13.70 8.42 -18.97
N LEU A 64 -14.12 7.58 -19.91
CA LEU A 64 -13.47 6.29 -20.17
C LEU A 64 -12.04 6.47 -20.71
N ARG A 65 -11.82 7.40 -21.65
CA ARG A 65 -10.47 7.76 -22.13
C ARG A 65 -9.55 8.18 -20.99
N ARG A 66 -10.03 9.05 -20.09
CA ARG A 66 -9.28 9.47 -18.90
C ARG A 66 -8.93 8.30 -17.99
N LEU A 67 -9.87 7.39 -17.74
CA LEU A 67 -9.61 6.18 -16.93
C LEU A 67 -8.52 5.31 -17.56
N VAL A 68 -8.62 5.01 -18.86
CA VAL A 68 -7.64 4.16 -19.55
C VAL A 68 -6.29 4.85 -19.65
N TYR A 69 -6.26 6.17 -19.88
CA TYR A 69 -5.03 6.97 -19.81
C TYR A 69 -4.36 6.89 -18.45
N GLU A 70 -5.10 7.06 -17.36
CA GLU A 70 -4.59 6.94 -15.99
C GLU A 70 -4.03 5.55 -15.70
N VAL A 71 -4.69 4.50 -16.22
CA VAL A 71 -4.19 3.13 -16.11
C VAL A 71 -2.91 2.95 -16.93
N ALA A 72 -2.90 3.35 -18.20
CA ALA A 72 -1.74 3.26 -19.09
C ALA A 72 -0.52 4.00 -18.53
N TYR A 73 -0.72 5.18 -17.92
CA TYR A 73 0.35 5.95 -17.29
C TYR A 73 0.97 5.25 -16.06
N ARG A 74 0.22 4.37 -15.40
CA ARG A 74 0.70 3.54 -14.27
C ARG A 74 1.29 2.20 -14.71
N LEU A 75 1.06 1.78 -15.96
CA LEU A 75 1.69 0.60 -16.51
C LEU A 75 3.18 0.85 -16.75
N ARG A 76 3.92 -0.25 -16.85
CA ARG A 76 5.34 -0.20 -17.20
C ARG A 76 5.50 0.22 -18.66
N GLN A 77 6.28 1.27 -18.88
CA GLN A 77 6.62 1.76 -20.22
C GLN A 77 7.71 0.88 -20.86
N ASP A 78 8.58 0.27 -20.05
CA ASP A 78 9.75 -0.50 -20.49
C ASP A 78 9.45 -1.94 -20.92
N LYS A 79 8.33 -2.53 -20.47
CA LYS A 79 7.97 -3.92 -20.79
C LYS A 79 6.46 -4.14 -20.80
N PRO A 80 5.95 -5.14 -21.55
CA PRO A 80 4.53 -5.42 -21.60
C PRO A 80 4.02 -5.91 -20.24
N THR A 81 2.80 -5.53 -19.89
CA THR A 81 2.13 -5.98 -18.67
C THR A 81 1.20 -7.13 -19.02
N GLN A 82 1.32 -8.26 -18.34
CA GLN A 82 0.40 -9.38 -18.55
C GLN A 82 -1.04 -8.94 -18.24
N GLY A 83 -1.98 -9.30 -19.09
CA GLY A 83 -3.35 -8.80 -19.06
C GLY A 83 -4.08 -9.07 -17.74
N ALA A 84 -3.79 -10.20 -17.07
CA ALA A 84 -4.32 -10.50 -15.74
C ALA A 84 -3.91 -9.47 -14.67
N GLN A 85 -2.77 -8.78 -14.86
CA GLN A 85 -2.25 -7.75 -13.96
C GLN A 85 -2.85 -6.36 -14.23
N VAL A 86 -3.52 -6.16 -15.36
CA VAL A 86 -4.09 -4.85 -15.74
C VAL A 86 -5.37 -4.55 -14.97
N GLY A 87 -6.21 -5.56 -14.70
CA GLY A 87 -7.45 -5.42 -13.93
C GLY A 87 -7.25 -4.82 -12.53
N PRO A 88 -6.28 -5.30 -11.73
CA PRO A 88 -5.92 -4.66 -10.46
C PRO A 88 -5.48 -3.19 -10.59
N VAL A 89 -4.84 -2.80 -11.69
CA VAL A 89 -4.44 -1.40 -11.92
C VAL A 89 -5.67 -0.53 -12.17
N PHE A 90 -6.65 -1.01 -12.93
CA PHE A 90 -7.95 -0.34 -13.06
C PHE A 90 -8.60 -0.11 -11.69
N ARG A 91 -8.64 -1.13 -10.81
CA ARG A 91 -9.24 -1.00 -9.47
C ARG A 91 -8.49 -0.07 -8.52
N ARG A 92 -7.24 0.29 -8.82
CA ARG A 92 -6.53 1.34 -8.07
C ARG A 92 -6.94 2.74 -8.50
N VAL A 93 -7.42 2.90 -9.74
CA VAL A 93 -7.86 4.19 -10.29
C VAL A 93 -9.37 4.38 -10.09
N ASP A 94 -10.15 3.32 -10.27
CA ASP A 94 -11.60 3.24 -10.05
C ASP A 94 -11.89 1.96 -9.24
N PRO A 95 -12.04 2.03 -7.90
CA PRO A 95 -12.22 0.87 -7.02
C PRO A 95 -13.38 -0.06 -7.43
N ASP A 96 -14.43 0.50 -8.02
CA ASP A 96 -15.63 -0.22 -8.47
C ASP A 96 -15.55 -0.64 -9.95
N PHE A 97 -14.34 -0.64 -10.53
CA PHE A 97 -14.16 -0.95 -11.94
C PHE A 97 -14.66 -2.37 -12.29
N SER A 98 -15.58 -2.41 -13.25
CA SER A 98 -15.89 -3.58 -14.05
C SER A 98 -16.13 -3.16 -15.50
N ALA A 99 -15.71 -3.98 -16.47
CA ALA A 99 -15.93 -3.69 -17.89
C ALA A 99 -17.42 -3.47 -18.22
N LYS A 100 -18.30 -4.22 -17.55
CA LYS A 100 -19.76 -4.13 -17.70
C LYS A 100 -20.30 -2.74 -17.36
N ARG A 101 -19.75 -2.07 -16.34
CA ARG A 101 -20.15 -0.70 -15.95
C ARG A 101 -19.91 0.32 -17.06
N TYR A 102 -18.98 0.02 -17.96
CA TYR A 102 -18.64 0.85 -19.12
C TYR A 102 -19.26 0.32 -20.43
N GLY A 103 -20.16 -0.67 -20.36
CA GLY A 103 -20.85 -1.23 -21.54
C GLY A 103 -20.09 -2.36 -22.24
N PHE A 104 -19.02 -2.90 -21.66
CA PHE A 104 -18.20 -3.94 -22.26
C PHE A 104 -18.33 -5.30 -21.55
N ALA A 105 -18.33 -6.39 -22.31
CA ALA A 105 -18.42 -7.74 -21.74
C ALA A 105 -17.14 -8.13 -21.00
N LYS A 106 -15.96 -7.85 -21.59
CA LYS A 106 -14.65 -8.12 -21.01
C LYS A 106 -13.76 -6.87 -21.02
N MET A 107 -12.75 -6.86 -20.15
CA MET A 107 -11.78 -5.76 -20.05
C MET A 107 -10.99 -5.59 -21.34
N PHE A 108 -10.61 -6.68 -22.03
CA PHE A 108 -9.87 -6.57 -23.28
C PHE A 108 -10.72 -5.96 -24.39
N ASP A 109 -12.02 -6.24 -24.44
CA ASP A 109 -12.94 -5.61 -25.41
C ASP A 109 -12.96 -4.08 -25.20
N LEU A 110 -12.97 -3.63 -23.94
CA LEU A 110 -12.87 -2.21 -23.59
C LEU A 110 -11.54 -1.61 -24.06
N LEU A 111 -10.41 -2.28 -23.76
CA LEU A 111 -9.09 -1.78 -24.14
C LEU A 111 -8.89 -1.73 -25.67
N ASP A 112 -9.46 -2.68 -26.41
CA ASP A 112 -9.37 -2.76 -27.87
C ASP A 112 -10.07 -1.58 -28.57
N THR A 113 -11.03 -0.94 -27.90
CA THR A 113 -11.65 0.30 -28.40
C THR A 113 -10.79 1.55 -28.29
N LEU A 114 -9.64 1.47 -27.60
CA LEU A 114 -8.75 2.59 -27.30
C LEU A 114 -7.30 2.34 -27.75
N PRO A 115 -7.07 2.02 -29.05
CA PRO A 115 -5.75 1.67 -29.57
C PRO A 115 -4.76 2.85 -29.57
N ALA A 116 -5.23 4.09 -29.40
CA ALA A 116 -4.38 5.27 -29.27
C ALA A 116 -3.78 5.42 -27.85
N LEU A 117 -4.28 4.68 -26.86
CA LEU A 117 -3.81 4.73 -25.48
C LEU A 117 -3.04 3.47 -25.08
N VAL A 118 -3.52 2.31 -25.52
CA VAL A 118 -2.89 1.02 -25.23
C VAL A 118 -2.89 0.10 -26.45
N SER A 119 -1.87 -0.73 -26.58
CA SER A 119 -1.84 -1.84 -27.51
C SER A 119 -2.01 -3.16 -26.76
N ILE A 120 -2.65 -4.14 -27.40
CA ILE A 120 -2.86 -5.48 -26.86
C ILE A 120 -2.16 -6.47 -27.79
N GLU A 121 -1.24 -7.25 -27.23
CA GLU A 121 -0.54 -8.33 -27.91
C GLU A 121 -1.07 -9.68 -27.38
N LYS A 122 -1.15 -10.70 -28.24
CA LYS A 122 -1.60 -12.04 -27.87
C LYS A 122 -0.48 -13.02 -28.19
N GLU A 123 -0.04 -13.78 -27.19
CA GLU A 123 0.97 -14.83 -27.35
C GLU A 123 0.30 -16.19 -27.17
N SER A 124 0.46 -17.09 -28.14
CA SER A 124 -0.06 -18.45 -28.04
C SER A 124 0.84 -19.26 -27.11
N THR A 125 0.26 -19.86 -26.07
CA THR A 125 1.00 -20.69 -25.12
C THR A 125 1.22 -22.11 -25.61
N ASP A 126 0.34 -22.62 -26.47
CA ASP A 126 0.44 -23.97 -27.03
C ASP A 126 -0.43 -24.12 -28.29
N SER A 127 0.08 -24.73 -29.36
CA SER A 127 -0.64 -24.87 -30.64
C SER A 127 -1.81 -25.86 -30.58
N GLU A 128 -1.89 -26.70 -29.54
CA GLU A 128 -2.92 -27.73 -29.40
C GLU A 128 -4.10 -27.34 -28.50
N THR A 129 -3.91 -26.45 -27.51
CA THR A 129 -4.96 -26.11 -26.52
C THR A 129 -5.72 -24.81 -26.83
N GLY A 130 -5.19 -23.97 -27.73
CA GLY A 130 -5.83 -22.71 -28.12
C GLY A 130 -5.88 -21.63 -27.03
N GLN A 131 -5.07 -21.76 -25.96
CA GLN A 131 -4.97 -20.74 -24.91
C GLN A 131 -4.03 -19.60 -25.33
N PHE A 132 -4.43 -18.37 -24.99
CA PHE A 132 -3.67 -17.15 -25.28
C PHE A 132 -3.36 -16.39 -23.99
N ILE A 133 -2.12 -15.90 -23.88
CA ILE A 133 -1.76 -14.88 -22.89
C ILE A 133 -1.84 -13.52 -23.57
N PHE A 134 -2.58 -12.60 -22.95
CA PHE A 134 -2.69 -11.23 -23.40
C PHE A 134 -1.63 -10.37 -22.70
N TYR A 135 -1.02 -9.46 -23.43
CA TYR A 135 -0.12 -8.43 -22.93
C TYR A 135 -0.64 -7.06 -23.32
N VAL A 136 -0.51 -6.10 -22.42
CA VAL A 136 -0.96 -4.72 -22.64
C VAL A 136 0.24 -3.78 -22.50
N ARG A 137 0.40 -2.87 -23.47
CA ARG A 137 1.43 -1.83 -23.45
C ARG A 137 0.79 -0.45 -23.62
N PRO A 138 1.26 0.58 -22.92
CA PRO A 138 0.96 1.97 -23.28
C PRO A 138 1.53 2.27 -24.67
N VAL A 139 0.76 3.00 -25.48
CA VAL A 139 1.18 3.41 -26.83
C VAL A 139 2.14 4.60 -26.74
N ASN A 140 1.83 5.55 -25.86
CA ASN A 140 2.61 6.76 -25.66
C ASN A 140 3.11 6.88 -24.21
N ASP A 141 4.41 7.10 -24.04
CA ASP A 141 5.00 7.44 -22.74
C ASP A 141 4.89 8.94 -22.48
N VAL A 142 3.74 9.34 -21.93
CA VAL A 142 3.44 10.76 -21.62
C VAL A 142 4.42 11.34 -20.59
N ARG A 143 4.99 10.52 -19.69
CA ARG A 143 5.95 11.00 -18.70
C ARG A 143 7.23 11.46 -19.38
N THR A 144 7.74 10.64 -20.30
CA THR A 144 8.94 10.96 -21.09
C THR A 144 8.67 12.13 -22.03
N LEU A 145 7.53 12.14 -22.73
CA LEU A 145 7.13 13.24 -23.61
C LEU A 145 7.12 14.60 -22.90
N LEU A 146 6.44 14.72 -21.75
CA LEU A 146 6.39 15.95 -20.97
C LEU A 146 7.76 16.36 -20.41
N SER A 147 8.55 15.38 -19.97
CA SER A 147 9.88 15.64 -19.40
C SER A 147 10.85 16.19 -20.45
N GLU A 148 10.90 15.57 -21.61
CA GLU A 148 11.77 16.03 -22.69
C GLU A 148 11.29 17.35 -23.31
N ALA A 149 9.98 17.55 -23.40
CA ALA A 149 9.40 18.80 -23.91
C ALA A 149 9.76 20.00 -23.03
N LEU A 150 9.74 19.84 -21.70
CA LEU A 150 10.16 20.88 -20.76
C LEU A 150 11.67 21.09 -20.72
N GLN A 151 12.47 20.03 -20.86
CA GLN A 151 13.94 20.14 -20.89
C GLN A 151 14.46 20.87 -22.14
N ALA A 152 13.68 20.90 -23.22
CA ALA A 152 14.02 21.63 -24.44
C ALA A 152 13.96 23.17 -24.29
N TYR A 153 13.38 23.68 -23.19
CA TYR A 153 13.26 25.12 -22.90
C TYR A 153 14.08 25.49 -21.66
N PRO A 154 15.37 25.86 -21.83
CA PRO A 154 16.18 26.35 -20.73
C PRO A 154 15.74 27.77 -20.34
N SER A 155 15.01 27.92 -19.24
CA SER A 155 14.81 29.21 -18.58
C SER A 155 15.69 29.30 -17.32
N GLU A 156 16.19 30.51 -17.01
CA GLU A 156 17.09 30.73 -15.86
C GLU A 156 16.47 30.31 -14.52
N ASP A 157 15.15 30.44 -14.39
CA ASP A 157 14.36 30.08 -13.20
C ASP A 157 13.62 28.72 -13.35
N GLY A 158 13.75 28.06 -14.50
CA GLY A 158 13.18 26.76 -14.82
C GLY A 158 11.68 26.76 -15.15
N TRP A 159 11.03 27.93 -15.19
CA TRP A 159 9.60 28.06 -15.54
C TRP A 159 9.38 28.15 -17.05
N VAL A 160 8.40 27.42 -17.57
CA VAL A 160 8.03 27.40 -18.99
C VAL A 160 6.55 27.72 -19.13
N HIS A 161 6.18 28.60 -20.07
CA HIS A 161 4.77 28.91 -20.33
C HIS A 161 4.04 27.70 -20.95
N GLU A 162 2.77 27.48 -20.61
CA GLU A 162 2.00 26.31 -21.07
C GLU A 162 1.86 26.24 -22.60
N ASP A 163 1.77 27.38 -23.29
CA ASP A 163 1.80 27.44 -24.76
C ASP A 163 3.14 26.99 -25.35
N SER A 164 4.26 27.34 -24.72
CA SER A 164 5.59 26.87 -25.14
C SER A 164 5.73 25.36 -24.95
N LEU A 165 5.20 24.83 -23.84
CA LEU A 165 5.13 23.39 -23.61
C LEU A 165 4.24 22.69 -24.66
N LYS A 166 3.08 23.28 -24.97
CA LYS A 166 2.17 22.76 -26.00
C LYS A 166 2.85 22.71 -27.37
N GLN A 167 3.58 23.74 -27.73
CA GLN A 167 4.36 23.80 -28.97
C GLN A 167 5.48 22.75 -28.99
N ALA A 168 6.19 22.58 -27.85
CA ALA A 168 7.24 21.57 -27.70
C ALA A 168 6.73 20.13 -27.89
N ILE A 169 5.56 19.83 -27.31
CA ILE A 169 4.91 18.54 -27.46
C ILE A 169 4.49 18.33 -28.92
N ALA A 170 3.89 19.34 -29.56
CA ALA A 170 3.49 19.25 -30.97
C ALA A 170 4.68 19.03 -31.93
N GLN A 171 5.88 19.53 -31.59
CA GLN A 171 7.11 19.27 -32.35
C GLN A 171 7.63 17.84 -32.16
N LYS A 172 7.47 17.25 -30.98
CA LYS A 172 7.92 15.88 -30.65
C LYS A 172 6.94 14.81 -31.10
N ASP A 173 5.66 15.09 -31.00
CA ASP A 173 4.57 14.22 -31.39
C ASP A 173 3.50 15.04 -32.11
N ALA A 174 3.58 15.04 -33.45
CA ALA A 174 2.62 15.74 -34.30
C ALA A 174 1.20 15.15 -34.22
N THR A 175 1.05 13.92 -33.70
CA THR A 175 -0.24 13.26 -33.52
C THR A 175 -0.86 13.50 -32.14
N PHE A 176 -0.15 14.24 -31.27
CA PHE A 176 -0.60 14.51 -29.92
C PHE A 176 -1.91 15.32 -29.90
N SER A 177 -2.91 14.78 -29.21
CA SER A 177 -4.19 15.43 -28.97
C SER A 177 -4.65 15.16 -27.55
N VAL A 178 -5.07 16.21 -26.83
CA VAL A 178 -5.57 16.10 -25.45
C VAL A 178 -6.89 15.34 -25.39
N GLN A 179 -7.66 15.36 -26.47
CA GLN A 179 -8.91 14.64 -26.62
C GLN A 179 -8.70 13.12 -26.65
N THR A 180 -7.56 12.64 -27.15
CA THR A 180 -7.14 11.23 -27.10
C THR A 180 -7.08 10.72 -25.65
N TYR A 181 -6.61 11.57 -24.73
CA TYR A 181 -6.51 11.27 -23.30
C TYR A 181 -7.78 11.62 -22.52
N GLY A 182 -8.83 12.09 -23.22
CA GLY A 182 -10.14 12.41 -22.63
C GLY A 182 -10.26 13.80 -21.99
N PHE A 183 -9.36 14.72 -22.32
CA PHE A 183 -9.39 16.11 -21.86
C PHE A 183 -9.89 17.05 -22.97
N SER A 184 -10.64 18.07 -22.57
CA SER A 184 -11.14 19.11 -23.48
C SER A 184 -10.16 20.28 -23.64
N ALA A 185 -9.25 20.48 -22.68
CA ALA A 185 -8.31 21.58 -22.66
C ALA A 185 -6.90 21.10 -22.30
N PHE A 186 -5.88 21.76 -22.86
CA PHE A 186 -4.48 21.45 -22.56
C PHE A 186 -4.14 21.65 -21.08
N ARG A 187 -4.68 22.72 -20.48
CA ARG A 187 -4.53 23.03 -19.06
C ARG A 187 -4.93 21.86 -18.16
N THR A 188 -6.14 21.32 -18.34
CA THR A 188 -6.64 20.23 -17.49
C THR A 188 -5.86 18.92 -17.69
N PHE A 189 -5.30 18.71 -18.89
CA PHE A 189 -4.38 17.61 -19.15
C PHE A 189 -3.07 17.75 -18.36
N ILE A 190 -2.41 18.90 -18.38
CA ILE A 190 -1.16 19.09 -17.62
C ILE A 190 -1.39 19.14 -16.10
N GLU A 191 -2.51 19.69 -15.63
CA GLU A 191 -2.91 19.67 -14.22
C GLU A 191 -3.17 18.25 -13.68
N SER A 192 -3.60 17.33 -14.56
CA SER A 192 -3.71 15.91 -14.20
C SER A 192 -2.37 15.28 -13.83
N ARG A 193 -1.25 15.93 -14.15
CA ARG A 193 0.13 15.45 -13.95
C ARG A 193 0.85 16.19 -12.81
N HIS A 194 0.14 16.43 -11.72
CA HIS A 194 0.70 16.94 -10.46
C HIS A 194 1.73 16.00 -9.80
N ASP A 195 1.95 14.78 -10.33
CA ASP A 195 3.04 13.90 -9.92
C ASP A 195 4.38 14.24 -10.60
N LEU A 196 4.33 14.97 -11.72
CA LEU A 196 5.48 15.31 -12.56
C LEU A 196 5.71 16.82 -12.66
N LEU A 197 4.64 17.60 -12.64
CA LEU A 197 4.64 19.04 -12.95
C LEU A 197 4.29 19.88 -11.71
N GLU A 198 4.99 21.01 -11.58
CA GLU A 198 4.72 22.08 -10.61
C GLU A 198 4.28 23.35 -11.36
N PHE A 199 3.32 24.09 -10.80
CA PHE A 199 2.84 25.39 -11.33
C PHE A 199 3.28 26.52 -10.40
N LYS A 200 3.63 27.68 -10.95
CA LYS A 200 4.24 28.78 -10.20
C LYS A 200 3.34 29.30 -9.08
N GLU A 201 2.07 29.50 -9.40
CA GLU A 201 1.00 29.93 -8.48
C GLU A 201 -0.35 29.40 -9.00
N ALA A 202 -1.41 29.45 -8.17
CA ALA A 202 -2.75 29.04 -8.59
C ALA A 202 -3.23 29.88 -9.79
N GLY A 203 -3.53 29.23 -10.92
CA GLY A 203 -3.93 29.90 -12.17
C GLY A 203 -2.77 30.44 -13.02
N SER A 204 -1.51 30.29 -12.60
CA SER A 204 -0.36 30.72 -13.39
C SER A 204 -0.18 29.83 -14.64
N PRO A 205 0.08 30.41 -15.83
CA PRO A 205 0.34 29.65 -17.06
C PRO A 205 1.75 29.05 -17.10
N TYR A 206 2.55 29.25 -16.05
CA TYR A 206 3.92 28.75 -15.97
C TYR A 206 4.00 27.42 -15.25
N VAL A 207 4.65 26.46 -15.91
CA VAL A 207 4.82 25.08 -15.46
C VAL A 207 6.29 24.68 -15.53
N ARG A 208 6.73 23.81 -14.63
CA ARG A 208 8.06 23.19 -14.68
C ARG A 208 8.02 21.74 -14.20
N LEU A 209 9.07 20.98 -14.50
CA LEU A 209 9.26 19.67 -13.87
C LEU A 209 9.55 19.88 -12.38
N PHE A 210 9.05 18.98 -11.53
CA PHE A 210 9.49 18.97 -10.13
C PHE A 210 11.02 18.91 -10.09
N PRO A 211 11.68 19.83 -9.35
CA PRO A 211 13.12 19.75 -9.20
C PRO A 211 13.44 18.41 -8.55
N LYS A 212 14.15 17.54 -9.28
CA LYS A 212 14.83 16.39 -8.66
C LYS A 212 15.65 17.00 -7.54
N LYS A 213 15.44 16.58 -6.29
CA LYS A 213 16.30 16.98 -5.16
C LYS A 213 17.75 16.65 -5.54
N ALA A 214 18.45 17.61 -6.11
CA ALA A 214 19.89 17.66 -6.06
C ALA A 214 20.20 17.76 -4.56
N ALA A 215 21.00 16.83 -4.05
CA ALA A 215 21.67 17.08 -2.80
C ALA A 215 22.50 18.34 -3.01
N GLN A 216 21.99 19.49 -2.55
CA GLN A 216 22.74 20.73 -2.48
C GLN A 216 22.87 21.15 -1.02
N PRO A 217 24.06 21.66 -0.66
CA PRO A 217 24.45 21.88 0.72
C PRO A 217 23.69 23.07 1.29
N ASN A 218 23.37 22.99 2.58
CA ASN A 218 22.77 24.06 3.36
C ASN A 218 23.51 25.39 3.13
N LYS A 219 22.90 26.31 2.37
CA LYS A 219 23.15 27.74 2.52
C LYS A 219 22.07 28.30 3.44
N ILE A 220 22.48 28.49 4.69
CA ILE A 220 21.77 29.31 5.66
C ILE A 220 21.82 30.75 5.12
N THR A 221 20.69 31.25 4.62
CA THR A 221 20.49 32.69 4.41
C THR A 221 20.24 33.34 5.76
N SER A 222 21.27 34.02 6.24
CA SER A 222 21.23 34.96 7.35
C SER A 222 20.29 36.13 7.02
N LEU A 223 19.32 36.35 7.91
CA LEU A 223 18.62 37.61 8.05
C LEU A 223 19.52 38.55 8.86
N GLU A 224 20.00 39.63 8.25
CA GLU A 224 20.54 40.79 8.97
C GLU A 224 19.67 42.02 8.72
N LYS A 225 19.12 42.58 9.80
CA LYS A 225 19.44 43.93 10.32
C LYS A 225 18.41 44.37 11.35
N ARG A 226 18.80 44.36 12.63
CA ARG A 226 18.39 45.36 13.61
C ARG A 226 19.61 45.73 14.45
N GLN A 227 19.76 47.04 14.63
CA GLN A 227 20.94 47.75 15.10
C GLN A 227 21.11 47.72 16.63
N ASP A 228 22.37 47.91 17.01
CA ASP A 228 22.93 48.55 18.22
C ASP A 228 22.57 48.00 19.60
N LEU A 229 23.61 47.47 20.29
CA LEU A 229 23.92 47.66 21.72
C LEU A 229 25.36 47.13 21.98
N PRO A 230 26.21 47.81 22.80
CA PRO A 230 27.62 47.46 22.95
C PRO A 230 27.88 46.30 23.93
N ALA A 231 28.99 45.60 23.68
CA ALA A 231 29.38 44.32 24.25
C ALA A 231 29.82 44.35 25.72
N ARG A 232 29.63 43.22 26.42
CA ARG A 232 30.37 42.82 27.63
C ARG A 232 31.16 41.54 27.32
N PRO A 233 32.45 41.41 27.70
CA PRO A 233 33.26 40.26 27.32
C PRO A 233 32.98 39.05 28.23
N VAL A 234 32.87 37.86 27.62
CA VAL A 234 32.93 36.55 28.30
C VAL A 234 34.19 35.83 27.79
N PRO A 235 34.95 35.12 28.65
CA PRO A 235 36.24 34.52 28.28
C PRO A 235 36.06 33.30 27.36
N SER A 236 37.07 33.07 26.50
CA SER A 236 37.13 31.98 25.52
C SER A 236 37.01 30.57 26.14
N PRO A 237 36.29 29.63 25.51
CA PRO A 237 36.28 28.23 25.92
C PRO A 237 37.49 27.46 25.40
N ILE A 238 38.00 26.60 26.27
CA ILE A 238 39.06 25.61 26.09
C ILE A 238 38.73 24.66 24.93
N SER A 239 39.70 24.40 24.06
CA SER A 239 39.59 23.46 22.92
C SER A 239 39.46 21.99 23.38
N PRO A 240 38.60 21.16 22.76
CA PRO A 240 38.55 19.72 23.04
C PRO A 240 39.63 18.92 22.29
N PRO A 241 40.05 17.76 22.82
CA PRO A 241 41.16 16.98 22.27
C PRO A 241 40.77 16.12 21.06
N ASN A 242 41.84 15.72 20.35
CA ASN A 242 41.87 15.06 19.06
C ASN A 242 41.14 13.71 18.93
N ARG A 243 40.42 13.60 17.81
CA ARG A 243 40.51 12.54 16.77
C ARG A 243 40.34 11.08 17.23
N VAL A 244 39.11 10.57 17.13
CA VAL A 244 38.83 9.14 16.96
C VAL A 244 38.83 8.81 15.47
N THR A 245 39.63 7.81 15.10
CA THR A 245 39.82 7.27 13.76
C THR A 245 38.50 6.76 13.16
N THR A 246 38.11 7.31 12.01
CA THR A 246 36.95 6.88 11.22
C THR A 246 37.15 5.48 10.64
N LEU A 247 36.29 4.53 11.05
CA LEU A 247 36.02 3.30 10.30
C LEU A 247 35.17 3.62 9.06
N ALA A 248 35.42 2.88 7.98
CA ALA A 248 34.83 3.11 6.65
C ALA A 248 33.29 3.12 6.65
N PRO A 249 32.65 3.94 5.79
CA PRO A 249 31.20 4.04 5.73
C PRO A 249 30.60 2.76 5.15
N VAL A 250 29.69 2.15 5.92
CA VAL A 250 28.79 1.11 5.45
C VAL A 250 27.92 1.71 4.35
N THR A 251 28.05 1.18 3.13
CA THR A 251 27.21 1.52 1.98
C THR A 251 25.74 1.24 2.28
N VAL A 252 24.93 2.30 2.35
CA VAL A 252 23.47 2.22 2.39
C VAL A 252 22.99 1.68 1.02
N PRO A 253 22.21 0.59 0.97
CA PRO A 253 21.68 0.08 -0.29
C PRO A 253 20.72 1.10 -0.94
N LYS A 254 20.84 1.28 -2.27
CA LYS A 254 19.90 2.09 -3.07
C LYS A 254 18.46 1.55 -2.94
N PRO A 255 17.43 2.42 -2.98
CA PRO A 255 16.04 2.00 -2.88
C PRO A 255 15.65 1.12 -4.07
N THR A 256 15.38 -0.15 -3.79
CA THR A 256 14.86 -1.13 -4.73
C THR A 256 13.39 -0.84 -5.04
N LYS A 257 13.00 -1.00 -6.31
CA LYS A 257 11.62 -0.86 -6.82
C LYS A 257 10.66 -1.61 -5.88
N GLN A 258 9.64 -0.93 -5.32
CA GLN A 258 8.64 -1.52 -4.43
C GLN A 258 8.03 -2.77 -5.07
N LYS A 259 8.44 -3.95 -4.58
CA LYS A 259 7.78 -5.21 -4.89
C LYS A 259 6.36 -5.15 -4.31
N ILE A 260 5.39 -5.70 -5.02
CA ILE A 260 4.06 -5.92 -4.45
C ILE A 260 4.26 -6.90 -3.29
N ASN A 261 3.97 -6.46 -2.06
CA ASN A 261 4.02 -7.32 -0.89
C ASN A 261 2.98 -8.44 -1.04
N VAL A 262 3.40 -9.69 -0.81
CA VAL A 262 2.51 -10.86 -0.82
C VAL A 262 2.19 -11.23 0.62
N PRO A 263 0.96 -11.64 0.97
CA PRO A 263 0.66 -12.15 2.31
C PRO A 263 1.58 -13.33 2.68
N LEU A 264 1.94 -13.50 3.95
CA LEU A 264 2.84 -14.57 4.41
C LEU A 264 2.39 -15.96 3.97
N THR A 265 1.10 -16.28 4.15
CA THR A 265 0.52 -17.57 3.74
C THR A 265 0.62 -17.78 2.23
N GLY A 266 0.36 -16.74 1.43
CA GLY A 266 0.55 -16.79 -0.03
C GLY A 266 2.03 -16.88 -0.44
N PHE A 267 2.93 -16.23 0.31
CA PHE A 267 4.37 -16.30 0.07
C PHE A 267 4.93 -17.68 0.39
N ALA A 268 4.48 -18.32 1.47
CA ALA A 268 4.93 -19.65 1.89
C ALA A 268 4.12 -20.80 1.27
N ARG A 269 3.00 -20.52 0.59
CA ARG A 269 1.99 -21.54 0.21
C ARG A 269 1.57 -22.38 1.43
N LEU A 270 1.27 -21.68 2.52
CA LEU A 270 0.93 -22.24 3.83
C LEU A 270 -0.60 -22.29 4.00
N GLY A 271 -1.14 -23.43 4.42
CA GLY A 271 -2.54 -23.54 4.83
C GLY A 271 -2.80 -22.80 6.15
N GLU A 272 -4.06 -22.50 6.46
CA GLU A 272 -4.40 -21.81 7.72
C GLU A 272 -4.08 -22.68 8.95
N GLU A 273 -4.28 -24.00 8.88
CA GLU A 273 -3.95 -24.93 9.97
C GLU A 273 -2.45 -24.96 10.26
N ASP A 274 -1.62 -25.15 9.22
CA ASP A 274 -0.17 -25.09 9.35
C ASP A 274 0.29 -23.75 9.94
N PHE A 275 -0.32 -22.65 9.50
CA PHE A 275 0.03 -21.33 10.01
C PHE A 275 -0.35 -21.16 11.48
N ASN A 276 -1.55 -21.58 11.86
CA ASN A 276 -2.00 -21.55 13.25
C ASN A 276 -1.07 -22.39 14.15
N GLN A 277 -0.62 -23.56 13.67
CA GLN A 277 0.33 -24.40 14.37
C GLN A 277 1.69 -23.69 14.57
N SER A 278 2.25 -23.08 13.52
CA SER A 278 3.48 -22.28 13.65
C SER A 278 3.33 -21.14 14.66
N ILE A 279 2.15 -20.49 14.72
CA ILE A 279 1.89 -19.42 15.67
C ILE A 279 1.81 -19.95 17.12
N TYR A 280 1.26 -21.14 17.34
CA TYR A 280 1.27 -21.78 18.66
C TYR A 280 2.71 -22.05 19.13
N GLU A 281 3.55 -22.62 18.26
CA GLU A 281 4.97 -22.86 18.55
C GLU A 281 5.74 -21.56 18.84
N LEU A 282 5.41 -20.47 18.13
CA LEU A 282 5.98 -19.16 18.42
C LEU A 282 5.57 -18.62 19.79
N ALA A 283 4.30 -18.81 20.19
CA ALA A 283 3.80 -18.35 21.47
C ALA A 283 4.53 -19.04 22.63
N GLU A 284 4.81 -20.34 22.51
CA GLU A 284 5.58 -21.12 23.49
C GLU A 284 7.05 -20.69 23.57
N LEU A 285 7.65 -20.31 22.43
CA LEU A 285 9.04 -19.88 22.35
C LEU A 285 9.26 -18.44 22.85
N ALA A 286 8.29 -17.55 22.62
CA ALA A 286 8.40 -16.12 22.93
C ALA A 286 8.27 -15.83 24.43
N ASP A 287 8.67 -14.61 24.80
CA ASP A 287 8.40 -14.05 26.12
C ASP A 287 6.89 -13.95 26.39
N ASP A 288 6.48 -14.14 27.64
CA ASP A 288 5.08 -14.31 28.00
C ASP A 288 4.27 -13.02 27.73
N GLU A 289 3.17 -13.18 26.98
CA GLU A 289 2.27 -12.08 26.64
C GLU A 289 0.84 -12.60 26.39
N PRO A 290 -0.20 -11.85 26.81
CA PRO A 290 -1.57 -12.15 26.41
C PRO A 290 -1.77 -11.89 24.91
N TRP A 291 -1.88 -12.98 24.12
CA TRP A 291 -2.08 -12.94 22.68
C TRP A 291 -3.56 -13.00 22.24
N TYR A 292 -4.48 -12.70 23.15
CA TYR A 292 -5.93 -12.64 22.96
C TYR A 292 -6.55 -11.56 23.86
N PHE A 293 -7.81 -11.21 23.61
CA PHE A 293 -8.61 -10.33 24.46
C PHE A 293 -9.52 -11.14 25.37
N GLY A 294 -9.81 -10.62 26.57
CA GLY A 294 -10.67 -11.28 27.56
C GLY A 294 -9.90 -12.05 28.64
N SER A 295 -10.64 -12.75 29.50
CA SER A 295 -10.08 -13.56 30.59
C SER A 295 -9.58 -14.92 30.12
N GLU A 296 -10.15 -15.46 29.05
CA GLU A 296 -9.86 -16.80 28.53
C GLU A 296 -9.55 -16.76 27.02
N PRO A 297 -8.69 -17.66 26.51
CA PRO A 297 -8.41 -17.75 25.08
C PRO A 297 -9.66 -18.10 24.26
N PRO A 298 -9.80 -17.58 23.02
CA PRO A 298 -10.87 -17.98 22.11
C PRO A 298 -10.82 -19.48 21.78
N THR A 299 -12.00 -20.08 21.59
CA THR A 299 -12.16 -21.52 21.32
C THR A 299 -11.72 -21.93 19.92
N ASP A 300 -11.83 -21.02 18.94
CA ASP A 300 -11.43 -21.23 17.55
C ASP A 300 -9.92 -21.17 17.38
N PHE A 301 -9.26 -20.18 18.00
CA PHE A 301 -7.82 -20.02 17.95
C PHE A 301 -7.28 -19.17 19.13
N PRO A 302 -6.33 -19.68 19.94
CA PRO A 302 -5.94 -19.04 21.19
C PRO A 302 -5.03 -17.80 21.06
N HIS A 303 -4.44 -17.52 19.89
CA HIS A 303 -3.43 -16.46 19.72
C HIS A 303 -3.71 -15.45 18.59
N PRO A 304 -4.93 -14.91 18.46
CA PRO A 304 -5.31 -14.06 17.32
C PRO A 304 -4.45 -12.81 17.17
N ILE A 305 -3.99 -12.22 18.28
CA ILE A 305 -3.13 -11.01 18.27
C ILE A 305 -1.76 -11.36 17.67
N LEU A 306 -1.15 -12.47 18.09
CA LEU A 306 0.16 -12.93 17.58
C LEU A 306 0.11 -13.27 16.09
N ARG A 307 -0.98 -13.93 15.67
CA ARG A 307 -1.22 -14.27 14.27
C ARG A 307 -1.28 -13.03 13.39
N ASN A 308 -2.02 -12.01 13.82
CA ASN A 308 -2.08 -10.72 13.12
C ASN A 308 -0.74 -9.99 13.14
N TYR A 309 -0.04 -9.99 14.29
CA TYR A 309 1.30 -9.43 14.44
C TYR A 309 2.28 -9.99 13.40
N ILE A 310 2.40 -11.32 13.29
CA ILE A 310 3.34 -11.96 12.35
C ILE A 310 2.97 -11.69 10.89
N ARG A 311 1.68 -11.71 10.53
CA ARG A 311 1.22 -11.37 9.17
C ARG A 311 1.67 -9.96 8.75
N HIS A 312 1.42 -8.97 9.61
CA HIS A 312 1.77 -7.59 9.31
C HIS A 312 3.28 -7.32 9.44
N MET A 313 3.97 -7.97 10.38
CA MET A 313 5.43 -7.89 10.52
C MET A 313 6.13 -8.38 9.24
N PHE A 314 5.69 -9.52 8.69
CA PHE A 314 6.20 -10.02 7.41
C PHE A 314 5.96 -9.03 6.27
N THR A 315 4.79 -8.40 6.21
CA THR A 315 4.50 -7.36 5.20
C THR A 315 5.41 -6.14 5.35
N ARG A 316 5.70 -5.71 6.58
CA ARG A 316 6.64 -4.61 6.83
C ARG A 316 8.07 -4.98 6.42
N LEU A 317 8.53 -6.18 6.75
CA LEU A 317 9.88 -6.63 6.37
C LEU A 317 10.02 -6.80 4.86
N GLN A 318 8.95 -7.16 4.14
CA GLN A 318 8.95 -7.13 2.68
C GLN A 318 9.10 -5.70 2.13
N SER A 319 8.39 -4.70 2.68
CA SER A 319 8.52 -3.31 2.21
C SER A 319 9.92 -2.74 2.49
N GLU A 320 10.57 -3.18 3.55
CA GLU A 320 11.96 -2.82 3.88
C GLU A 320 13.01 -3.66 3.13
N GLY A 321 12.62 -4.69 2.37
CA GLY A 321 13.55 -5.60 1.70
C GLY A 321 14.36 -6.48 2.66
N LYS A 322 13.83 -6.76 3.86
CA LYS A 322 14.49 -7.49 4.95
C LYS A 322 14.05 -8.95 5.11
N VAL A 323 13.23 -9.46 4.19
CA VAL A 323 13.03 -10.91 4.04
C VAL A 323 14.22 -11.47 3.27
N ALA A 324 15.10 -12.18 3.96
CA ALA A 324 16.32 -12.73 3.39
C ALA A 324 16.05 -14.04 2.65
N SER A 325 16.84 -14.31 1.62
CA SER A 325 16.93 -15.61 0.94
C SER A 325 18.34 -16.18 1.11
N SER A 326 18.48 -17.48 1.34
CA SER A 326 19.80 -18.13 1.47
C SER A 326 20.58 -18.13 0.16
N GLN A 327 21.88 -18.42 0.24
CA GLN A 327 22.66 -18.81 -0.93
C GLN A 327 22.05 -20.09 -1.52
N GLY A 328 21.63 -20.05 -2.79
CA GLY A 328 20.86 -21.10 -3.45
C GLY A 328 19.34 -20.87 -3.53
N GLY A 329 18.79 -19.89 -2.79
CA GLY A 329 17.39 -19.46 -2.96
C GLY A 329 16.32 -20.42 -2.42
N HIS A 330 16.72 -21.42 -1.63
CA HIS A 330 15.82 -22.44 -1.09
C HIS A 330 15.26 -22.10 0.30
N PHE A 331 16.02 -21.37 1.13
CA PHE A 331 15.56 -20.95 2.45
C PHE A 331 15.22 -19.47 2.45
N TYR A 332 14.22 -19.11 3.24
CA TYR A 332 13.86 -17.72 3.49
C TYR A 332 13.81 -17.47 4.99
N ALA A 333 14.22 -16.28 5.43
CA ALA A 333 14.19 -15.93 6.84
C ALA A 333 13.84 -14.47 7.07
N PHE A 334 13.20 -14.17 8.19
CA PHE A 334 12.98 -12.81 8.65
C PHE A 334 13.00 -12.72 10.18
N ASN A 335 13.35 -11.55 10.71
CA ASN A 335 13.36 -11.29 12.14
C ASN A 335 11.92 -11.00 12.62
N THR A 336 11.43 -11.64 13.67
CA THR A 336 10.04 -11.44 14.13
C THR A 336 9.85 -10.18 14.98
N ASN A 337 10.94 -9.49 15.35
CA ASN A 337 10.99 -8.44 16.39
C ASN A 337 10.49 -8.92 17.77
N LEU A 338 10.34 -10.24 17.97
CA LEU A 338 10.05 -10.86 19.26
C LEU A 338 11.32 -11.48 19.84
N TYR A 339 11.29 -11.71 21.14
CA TYR A 339 12.39 -12.30 21.89
C TYR A 339 11.88 -13.51 22.65
N ASP A 340 12.76 -14.47 22.89
CA ASP A 340 12.49 -15.57 23.80
C ASP A 340 12.59 -15.13 25.27
N LYS A 341 12.34 -16.06 26.19
CA LYS A 341 12.39 -15.84 27.64
C LYS A 341 13.78 -15.39 28.14
N LEU A 342 14.84 -15.64 27.37
CA LEU A 342 16.22 -15.19 27.64
C LEU A 342 16.57 -13.88 26.93
N ARG A 343 15.59 -13.19 26.33
CA ARG A 343 15.74 -11.96 25.54
C ARG A 343 16.61 -12.12 24.30
N ARG A 344 16.63 -13.31 23.70
CA ARG A 344 17.31 -13.60 22.44
C ARG A 344 16.33 -13.41 21.29
N PRO A 345 16.75 -12.79 20.17
CA PRO A 345 15.86 -12.52 19.05
C PRO A 345 15.35 -13.81 18.41
N ILE A 346 14.05 -13.85 18.14
CA ILE A 346 13.40 -14.95 17.43
C ILE A 346 13.34 -14.64 15.94
N TYR A 347 13.67 -15.63 15.12
CA TYR A 347 13.62 -15.57 13.67
C TYR A 347 12.61 -16.55 13.14
N ALA A 348 11.85 -16.12 12.13
CA ALA A 348 11.09 -17.01 11.28
C ALA A 348 12.03 -17.59 10.22
N LEU A 349 12.07 -18.92 10.12
CA LEU A 349 12.78 -19.66 9.10
C LEU A 349 11.76 -20.43 8.26
N MET A 350 11.84 -20.25 6.95
CA MET A 350 11.03 -20.95 5.97
C MET A 350 11.89 -21.94 5.19
N THR A 351 11.56 -23.22 5.31
CA THR A 351 12.30 -24.34 4.70
C THR A 351 11.46 -25.00 3.61
N PRO A 352 12.05 -25.51 2.51
CA PRO A 352 11.29 -26.25 1.49
C PRO A 352 10.61 -27.48 2.09
N ARG A 353 9.32 -27.66 1.78
CA ARG A 353 8.64 -28.95 1.95
C ARG A 353 8.86 -29.78 0.69
N PRO A 354 9.29 -31.04 0.80
CA PRO A 354 9.20 -31.97 -0.31
C PRO A 354 7.71 -32.17 -0.64
N SER A 355 7.27 -31.89 -1.86
CA SER A 355 5.95 -32.31 -2.32
C SER A 355 6.01 -32.90 -3.73
N GLU A 356 5.30 -34.00 -3.93
CA GLU A 356 5.09 -34.59 -5.25
C GLU A 356 4.21 -33.63 -6.08
N GLY A 357 4.69 -33.21 -7.25
CA GLY A 357 3.93 -32.33 -8.17
C GLY A 357 4.34 -30.84 -8.17
N ASP A 358 5.44 -30.47 -7.52
CA ASP A 358 5.91 -29.07 -7.45
C ASP A 358 6.48 -28.51 -8.79
N GLU A 359 6.60 -29.33 -9.83
CA GLU A 359 7.10 -28.92 -11.15
C GLU A 359 6.18 -27.89 -11.85
N ALA A 360 4.89 -27.87 -11.53
CA ALA A 360 3.91 -26.96 -12.14
C ALA A 360 3.96 -25.52 -11.60
N TYR A 361 4.58 -25.28 -10.43
CA TYR A 361 4.45 -24.01 -9.68
C TYR A 361 5.77 -23.24 -9.49
N GLY A 362 6.87 -23.72 -10.05
CA GLY A 362 8.16 -23.03 -10.10
C GLY A 362 8.92 -22.90 -8.77
N ARG A 363 8.31 -23.21 -7.62
CA ARG A 363 8.98 -23.39 -6.32
C ARG A 363 8.15 -24.24 -5.33
N PRO A 364 8.80 -24.99 -4.43
CA PRO A 364 8.11 -25.81 -3.43
C PRO A 364 7.33 -24.97 -2.42
N ALA A 365 6.32 -25.59 -1.80
CA ALA A 365 5.69 -25.04 -0.61
C ALA A 365 6.72 -24.94 0.53
N LEU A 366 6.57 -23.96 1.41
CA LEU A 366 7.50 -23.72 2.51
C LEU A 366 6.86 -24.09 3.84
N LYS A 367 7.62 -24.75 4.71
CA LYS A 367 7.29 -24.91 6.13
C LYS A 367 7.75 -23.65 6.85
N LEU A 368 6.92 -23.08 7.71
CA LEU A 368 7.27 -21.93 8.55
C LEU A 368 7.57 -22.41 9.97
N GLU A 369 8.76 -22.11 10.47
CA GLU A 369 9.17 -22.45 11.83
C GLU A 369 9.88 -21.25 12.49
N PHE A 370 9.94 -21.25 13.82
CA PHE A 370 10.55 -20.15 14.59
C PHE A 370 11.74 -20.64 15.40
N CYS A 371 12.80 -19.84 15.45
CA CYS A 371 14.07 -20.28 16.02
C CYS A 371 14.89 -19.15 16.64
N VAL A 372 15.72 -19.53 17.60
CA VAL A 372 16.84 -18.72 18.09
C VAL A 372 18.10 -19.13 17.33
N PRO A 373 18.98 -18.19 16.93
CA PRO A 373 20.19 -18.53 16.17
C PRO A 373 21.06 -19.57 16.88
N GLY A 374 21.44 -20.64 16.17
CA GLY A 374 22.35 -21.69 16.67
C GLY A 374 21.69 -22.84 17.44
N GLU A 375 20.40 -22.77 17.75
CA GLU A 375 19.68 -23.81 18.50
C GLU A 375 18.66 -24.55 17.63
N GLY A 376 18.58 -25.88 17.76
CA GLY A 376 17.65 -26.69 16.97
C GLY A 376 17.72 -26.38 15.47
N ILE A 377 16.58 -26.01 14.88
CA ILE A 377 16.47 -25.57 13.49
C ILE A 377 17.19 -24.23 13.21
N GLY A 378 17.48 -23.42 14.22
CA GLY A 378 18.27 -22.18 14.11
C GLY A 378 19.73 -22.40 13.74
N LYS A 379 20.22 -23.65 13.77
CA LYS A 379 21.50 -24.02 13.12
C LYS A 379 21.45 -23.80 11.61
N ASN A 380 20.29 -24.04 10.98
CA ASN A 380 20.10 -23.77 9.54
C ASN A 380 20.09 -22.27 9.26
N LEU A 381 19.58 -21.45 10.17
CA LEU A 381 19.66 -19.98 10.06
C LEU A 381 21.13 -19.53 10.01
N VAL A 382 21.98 -20.03 10.91
CA VAL A 382 23.41 -19.68 10.94
C VAL A 382 24.16 -20.28 9.74
N GLY A 383 23.83 -21.51 9.35
CA GLY A 383 24.50 -22.22 8.26
C GLY A 383 24.18 -21.69 6.86
N HIS A 384 22.99 -21.15 6.63
CA HIS A 384 22.54 -20.72 5.30
C HIS A 384 22.52 -19.20 5.09
N PHE A 385 22.65 -18.40 6.15
CA PHE A 385 22.63 -16.94 6.08
C PHE A 385 23.91 -16.37 6.71
N GLY A 386 24.75 -15.72 5.89
CA GLY A 386 26.00 -15.12 6.37
C GLY A 386 25.80 -14.00 7.39
N VAL A 387 24.65 -13.31 7.33
CA VAL A 387 24.20 -12.35 8.35
C VAL A 387 22.71 -12.62 8.61
N PRO A 388 22.28 -12.77 9.88
CA PRO A 388 20.86 -12.92 10.20
C PRO A 388 20.03 -11.72 9.71
N PRO A 389 18.76 -11.94 9.30
CA PRO A 389 17.88 -10.86 8.86
C PRO A 389 17.77 -9.71 9.88
N LEU A 390 17.74 -8.48 9.40
CA LEU A 390 17.57 -7.31 10.27
C LEU A 390 16.11 -7.19 10.77
N ALA A 391 15.96 -6.66 11.98
CA ALA A 391 14.67 -6.30 12.57
C ALA A 391 13.95 -5.22 11.75
N ALA A 392 12.62 -5.19 11.82
CA ALA A 392 11.80 -4.15 11.21
C ALA A 392 12.07 -2.79 11.86
N ASN A 393 12.12 -1.73 11.05
CA ASN A 393 12.32 -0.36 11.53
C ASN A 393 11.08 0.49 11.26
N PHE A 394 10.17 0.58 12.23
CA PHE A 394 9.01 1.46 12.13
C PHE A 394 9.36 2.94 12.30
N MET A 395 10.48 3.27 12.96
CA MET A 395 10.89 4.64 13.31
C MET A 395 11.87 5.28 12.29
N ILE A 396 11.73 4.98 10.99
CA ILE A 396 12.53 5.63 9.94
C ILE A 396 12.37 7.15 9.96
N THR A 397 11.17 7.64 10.31
CA THR A 397 10.89 9.06 10.49
C THR A 397 10.36 9.29 11.91
N PRO A 398 11.25 9.51 12.91
CA PRO A 398 10.86 9.64 14.32
C PRO A 398 9.82 10.73 14.59
N GLN A 399 9.82 11.81 13.78
CA GLN A 399 8.88 12.92 13.92
C GLN A 399 7.42 12.53 13.64
N ARG A 400 7.16 11.32 13.12
CA ARG A 400 5.81 10.79 12.90
C ARG A 400 5.25 9.98 14.08
N PHE A 401 6.06 9.71 15.09
CA PHE A 401 5.65 8.94 16.28
C PHE A 401 5.01 9.80 17.36
N PHE A 402 5.07 11.11 17.19
CA PHE A 402 4.56 12.07 18.15
C PHE A 402 3.62 13.04 17.46
N TYR A 403 2.58 13.45 18.19
CA TYR A 403 1.68 14.50 17.73
C TYR A 403 2.40 15.85 17.79
N TYR A 404 2.37 16.61 16.70
CA TYR A 404 2.93 17.96 16.65
C TYR A 404 1.86 18.98 17.04
N CYS A 405 1.84 19.38 18.32
CA CYS A 405 0.77 20.21 18.90
C CYS A 405 0.59 21.59 18.23
N GLU A 406 1.65 22.16 17.65
CA GLU A 406 1.55 23.45 16.93
C GLU A 406 0.73 23.35 15.64
N ALA A 407 0.43 22.13 15.15
CA ALA A 407 -0.52 21.93 14.06
C ALA A 407 -1.99 22.16 14.46
N GLY A 408 -2.28 22.40 15.75
CA GLY A 408 -3.63 22.54 16.26
C GLY A 408 -4.39 21.21 16.36
N SER A 409 -5.69 21.26 16.61
CA SER A 409 -6.56 20.08 16.66
C SER A 409 -6.76 19.47 15.27
N PRO A 410 -6.93 18.14 15.14
CA PRO A 410 -7.20 17.52 13.86
C PRO A 410 -8.57 17.95 13.31
N THR A 411 -8.65 18.15 11.99
CA THR A 411 -9.94 18.30 11.30
C THR A 411 -10.58 16.93 11.15
N VAL A 412 -11.83 16.78 11.59
CA VAL A 412 -12.50 15.47 11.61
C VAL A 412 -13.78 15.48 10.77
N ASN A 413 -13.97 14.44 9.97
CA ASN A 413 -15.25 14.16 9.32
C ASN A 413 -16.18 13.44 10.30
N TRP A 414 -16.87 14.18 11.15
CA TRP A 414 -17.76 13.61 12.18
C TRP A 414 -18.90 12.79 11.59
N LYS A 415 -19.40 13.17 10.42
CA LYS A 415 -20.42 12.39 9.71
C LYS A 415 -19.95 10.97 9.46
N HIS A 416 -18.80 10.81 8.81
CA HIS A 416 -18.24 9.49 8.54
C HIS A 416 -17.84 8.76 9.83
N VAL A 417 -17.30 9.46 10.83
CA VAL A 417 -16.94 8.85 12.12
C VAL A 417 -18.16 8.28 12.85
N ILE A 418 -19.30 8.98 12.83
CA ILE A 418 -20.49 8.58 13.58
C ILE A 418 -21.35 7.60 12.77
N GLU A 419 -21.69 7.94 11.53
CA GLU A 419 -22.63 7.16 10.72
C GLU A 419 -21.99 5.84 10.22
N ASP A 420 -20.76 5.90 9.71
CA ASP A 420 -20.15 4.74 9.06
C ASP A 420 -19.46 3.78 10.05
N ASN A 421 -19.20 4.21 11.29
CA ASN A 421 -18.50 3.43 12.31
C ASN A 421 -19.33 3.25 13.60
N MET A 422 -20.66 3.25 13.48
CA MET A 422 -21.58 3.13 14.61
C MET A 422 -21.34 1.90 15.49
N ASP A 423 -20.87 0.80 14.90
CA ASP A 423 -20.51 -0.46 15.55
C ASP A 423 -19.36 -0.32 16.55
N ARG A 424 -18.56 0.75 16.41
CA ARG A 424 -17.39 1.03 17.25
C ARG A 424 -17.67 2.07 18.33
N LEU A 425 -18.90 2.57 18.39
CA LEU A 425 -19.32 3.59 19.34
C LEU A 425 -19.84 2.94 20.63
N PRO A 426 -19.66 3.59 21.80
CA PRO A 426 -20.14 3.04 23.06
C PRO A 426 -21.67 2.94 23.06
N PRO A 427 -22.27 1.75 23.28
CA PRO A 427 -23.73 1.59 23.24
C PRO A 427 -24.47 2.47 24.26
N ALA A 428 -23.85 2.70 25.42
CA ALA A 428 -24.40 3.58 26.45
C ALA A 428 -24.54 5.03 25.97
N LEU A 429 -23.58 5.53 25.18
CA LEU A 429 -23.65 6.85 24.56
C LEU A 429 -24.82 6.92 23.56
N LEU A 430 -24.92 5.92 22.67
CA LEU A 430 -25.93 5.96 21.62
C LEU A 430 -27.35 5.85 22.19
N ARG A 431 -27.58 4.99 23.19
CA ARG A 431 -28.89 4.84 23.86
C ARG A 431 -29.36 6.11 24.57
N GLN A 432 -28.44 6.98 25.00
CA GLN A 432 -28.79 8.26 25.61
C GLN A 432 -29.44 9.22 24.60
N TYR A 433 -28.98 9.22 23.35
CA TYR A 433 -29.41 10.17 22.32
C TYR A 433 -30.43 9.59 21.34
N LEU A 434 -30.48 8.27 21.20
CA LEU A 434 -31.42 7.52 20.36
C LEU A 434 -32.08 6.39 21.15
N PRO A 435 -32.90 6.68 22.17
CA PRO A 435 -33.48 5.66 23.05
C PRO A 435 -34.48 4.73 22.34
N ALA A 436 -35.09 5.17 21.25
CA ALA A 436 -36.03 4.38 20.45
C ALA A 436 -35.34 3.50 19.39
N PHE A 437 -34.03 3.68 19.17
CA PHE A 437 -33.30 2.90 18.18
C PHE A 437 -32.83 1.57 18.78
N GLU A 438 -33.08 0.48 18.07
CA GLU A 438 -32.69 -0.86 18.49
C GLU A 438 -31.23 -1.13 18.10
N PHE A 439 -30.36 -1.26 19.10
CA PHE A 439 -28.94 -1.52 18.89
C PHE A 439 -28.67 -3.02 18.78
N CYS A 440 -28.07 -3.45 17.67
CA CYS A 440 -27.77 -4.83 17.39
C CYS A 440 -26.27 -5.03 17.22
N ASP A 441 -25.78 -6.20 17.63
CA ASP A 441 -24.42 -6.62 17.29
C ASP A 441 -24.33 -6.91 15.79
N THR A 442 -23.39 -6.25 15.12
CA THR A 442 -23.17 -6.39 13.68
C THR A 442 -22.23 -7.54 13.32
N GLU A 443 -21.51 -8.13 14.28
CA GLU A 443 -20.59 -9.25 14.01
C GLU A 443 -21.23 -10.45 13.30
N PRO A 444 -22.42 -10.94 13.68
CA PRO A 444 -23.04 -12.10 13.03
C PRO A 444 -23.72 -11.75 11.69
N MET A 445 -23.83 -10.47 11.35
CA MET A 445 -24.60 -10.01 10.19
C MET A 445 -23.82 -10.16 8.88
N SER A 446 -24.53 -10.45 7.79
CA SER A 446 -24.00 -10.36 6.44
C SER A 446 -23.73 -8.90 6.04
N LYS A 447 -22.92 -8.69 4.99
CA LYS A 447 -22.61 -7.34 4.48
C LYS A 447 -23.85 -6.53 4.07
N ILE A 448 -24.90 -7.22 3.62
CA ILE A 448 -26.15 -6.57 3.20
C ILE A 448 -26.89 -6.09 4.45
N GLU A 449 -27.07 -6.96 5.44
CA GLU A 449 -27.72 -6.63 6.72
C GLU A 449 -27.00 -5.50 7.46
N VAL A 450 -25.65 -5.50 7.47
CA VAL A 450 -24.87 -4.38 8.02
C VAL A 450 -25.16 -3.08 7.27
N GLY A 451 -25.30 -3.13 5.94
CA GLY A 451 -25.65 -1.97 5.13
C GLY A 451 -27.04 -1.42 5.45
N GLU A 452 -28.03 -2.30 5.59
CA GLU A 452 -29.40 -1.94 5.97
C GLU A 452 -29.47 -1.36 7.39
N TYR A 453 -28.74 -1.97 8.33
CA TYR A 453 -28.64 -1.50 9.70
C TYR A 453 -28.03 -0.08 9.79
N LYS A 454 -26.94 0.16 9.05
CA LYS A 454 -26.31 1.49 8.96
C LYS A 454 -27.25 2.53 8.35
N ALA A 455 -28.00 2.16 7.32
CA ALA A 455 -28.98 3.05 6.69
C ALA A 455 -30.07 3.47 7.70
N ARG A 456 -30.64 2.52 8.45
CA ARG A 456 -31.62 2.79 9.51
C ARG A 456 -31.06 3.70 10.60
N PHE A 457 -29.80 3.48 11.00
CA PHE A 457 -29.14 4.31 12.01
C PHE A 457 -28.92 5.75 11.53
N ALA A 458 -28.44 5.91 10.29
CA ALA A 458 -28.24 7.22 9.69
C ALA A 458 -29.58 7.98 9.52
N GLU A 459 -30.65 7.27 9.14
CA GLU A 459 -32.00 7.82 9.06
C GLU A 459 -32.49 8.30 10.44
N ALA A 460 -32.38 7.46 11.48
CA ALA A 460 -32.78 7.82 12.84
C ALA A 460 -31.99 9.03 13.40
N LEU A 461 -30.69 9.13 13.08
CA LEU A 461 -29.90 10.33 13.41
C LEU A 461 -30.35 11.56 12.63
N GLY A 462 -30.67 11.40 11.34
CA GLY A 462 -31.13 12.47 10.45
C GLY A 462 -32.46 13.07 10.87
N GLU A 463 -33.39 12.25 11.35
CA GLU A 463 -34.68 12.71 11.90
C GLU A 463 -34.50 13.52 13.20
N ASN A 464 -33.42 13.27 13.94
CA ASN A 464 -33.11 13.94 15.20
C ASN A 464 -31.83 14.78 15.12
N ALA A 465 -31.91 15.89 14.38
CA ALA A 465 -30.79 16.82 14.22
C ALA A 465 -30.24 17.39 15.55
N ALA A 466 -31.05 17.46 16.60
CA ALA A 466 -30.59 17.86 17.93
C ALA A 466 -29.69 16.79 18.56
N ALA A 467 -30.13 15.54 18.58
CA ALA A 467 -29.31 14.41 19.05
C ALA A 467 -28.00 14.29 18.28
N TYR A 468 -28.03 14.44 16.96
CA TYR A 468 -26.81 14.41 16.15
C TYR A 468 -25.81 15.51 16.55
N ARG A 469 -26.28 16.76 16.75
CA ARG A 469 -25.42 17.87 17.22
C ARG A 469 -24.84 17.61 18.60
N GLU A 470 -25.61 17.03 19.53
CA GLU A 470 -25.11 16.69 20.86
C GLU A 470 -24.04 15.59 20.81
N ILE A 471 -24.23 14.57 19.98
CA ILE A 471 -23.21 13.52 19.75
C ILE A 471 -21.93 14.16 19.18
N VAL A 472 -22.04 14.99 18.14
CA VAL A 472 -20.90 15.70 17.56
C VAL A 472 -20.21 16.58 18.61
N GLY A 473 -20.96 17.38 19.37
CA GLY A 473 -20.41 18.23 20.43
C GLY A 473 -19.68 17.42 21.51
N ARG A 474 -20.17 16.21 21.82
CA ARG A 474 -19.51 15.29 22.75
C ARG A 474 -18.16 14.81 22.21
N PHE A 475 -18.11 14.46 20.93
CA PHE A 475 -16.89 14.08 20.24
C PHE A 475 -15.87 15.21 20.17
N GLU A 476 -16.32 16.41 19.82
CA GLU A 476 -15.48 17.61 19.77
C GLU A 476 -14.90 17.93 21.16
N LYS A 477 -15.73 17.84 22.21
CA LYS A 477 -15.27 18.06 23.58
C LYS A 477 -14.26 17.00 24.02
N ALA A 478 -14.51 15.73 23.71
CA ALA A 478 -13.58 14.65 24.02
C ALA A 478 -12.23 14.85 23.31
N LEU A 479 -12.25 15.26 22.04
CA LEU A 479 -11.04 15.56 21.28
C LEU A 479 -10.28 16.76 21.86
N GLU A 480 -10.98 17.85 22.23
CA GLU A 480 -10.38 19.02 22.89
C GLU A 480 -9.63 18.61 24.17
N LEU A 481 -10.28 17.84 25.04
CA LEU A 481 -9.65 17.34 26.27
C LEU A 481 -8.45 16.43 25.99
N THR A 482 -8.54 15.60 24.95
CA THR A 482 -7.42 14.76 24.51
C THR A 482 -6.25 15.60 23.99
N MET A 483 -6.50 16.70 23.27
CA MET A 483 -5.45 17.61 22.84
C MET A 483 -4.72 18.25 24.04
N LEU A 484 -5.44 18.63 25.09
CA LEU A 484 -4.83 19.10 26.34
C LEU A 484 -3.96 18.01 26.99
N ARG A 485 -4.44 16.76 27.03
CA ARG A 485 -3.67 15.62 27.56
C ARG A 485 -2.39 15.36 26.77
N ILE A 486 -2.44 15.49 25.45
CA ILE A 486 -1.27 15.33 24.57
C ILE A 486 -0.24 16.42 24.82
N GLN A 487 -0.67 17.67 25.04
CA GLN A 487 0.23 18.76 25.42
C GLN A 487 0.95 18.49 26.73
N MET A 488 0.25 17.90 27.72
CA MET A 488 0.85 17.53 29.02
C MET A 488 1.75 16.29 28.91
N ASN A 489 1.39 15.34 28.06
CA ASN A 489 2.10 14.08 27.89
C ASN A 489 2.10 13.65 26.42
N TYR A 490 3.22 13.88 25.74
CA TYR A 490 3.40 13.55 24.32
C TYR A 490 3.18 12.06 23.99
N LYS A 491 3.26 11.16 24.99
CA LYS A 491 3.03 9.71 24.82
C LYS A 491 1.54 9.34 24.78
N MET A 492 0.63 10.29 24.98
CA MET A 492 -0.81 10.06 24.90
C MET A 492 -1.26 9.70 23.48
N ALA A 493 -0.60 10.26 22.46
CA ALA A 493 -0.79 9.85 21.08
C ALA A 493 0.02 8.58 20.80
N VAL A 494 -0.65 7.52 20.34
CA VAL A 494 -0.03 6.22 20.09
C VAL A 494 0.19 6.02 18.59
N PRO A 495 1.37 5.62 18.11
CA PRO A 495 1.57 5.34 16.70
C PRO A 495 0.85 4.06 16.26
N THR A 496 0.37 4.05 15.02
CA THR A 496 -0.18 2.88 14.32
C THR A 496 0.44 2.74 12.93
N TYR A 497 0.67 1.51 12.47
CA TYR A 497 1.24 1.23 11.15
C TYR A 497 0.20 0.63 10.20
N PHE A 498 0.03 1.28 9.04
CA PHE A 498 -0.84 0.81 7.97
C PHE A 498 -0.04 0.16 6.85
N ALA A 499 -0.03 -1.17 6.83
CA ALA A 499 0.72 -1.97 5.85
C ALA A 499 0.34 -1.71 4.38
N SER A 500 -0.91 -1.34 4.11
CA SER A 500 -1.41 -1.05 2.75
C SER A 500 -0.75 0.18 2.11
N HIS A 501 -0.29 1.13 2.90
CA HIS A 501 0.30 2.38 2.44
C HIS A 501 1.71 2.63 3.00
N ASP A 502 2.26 1.66 3.73
CA ASP A 502 3.57 1.72 4.38
C ASP A 502 3.76 3.01 5.21
N ARG A 503 2.74 3.37 6.02
CA ARG A 503 2.67 4.66 6.74
C ARG A 503 2.43 4.49 8.23
N ILE A 504 3.03 5.38 9.02
CA ILE A 504 2.72 5.60 10.43
C ILE A 504 1.73 6.75 10.56
N ASP A 505 0.61 6.49 11.21
CA ASP A 505 -0.37 7.48 11.68
C ASP A 505 -0.42 7.47 13.20
N LEU A 506 -1.25 8.34 13.79
CA LEU A 506 -1.42 8.42 15.24
C LEU A 506 -2.85 8.06 15.64
N MET A 507 -2.97 7.51 16.84
CA MET A 507 -4.20 7.14 17.51
C MET A 507 -4.36 8.04 18.73
N LEU A 508 -5.46 8.77 18.81
CA LEU A 508 -5.78 9.65 19.92
C LEU A 508 -6.96 9.08 20.71
N PRO A 509 -6.86 8.94 22.04
CA PRO A 509 -7.95 8.41 22.86
C PRO A 509 -9.13 9.39 22.89
N LEU A 510 -10.37 8.89 22.89
CA LEU A 510 -11.57 9.69 23.08
C LEU A 510 -12.35 9.18 24.31
N SER A 511 -12.54 10.07 25.27
CA SER A 511 -13.33 9.87 26.48
C SER A 511 -14.73 10.44 26.28
N LEU A 512 -15.67 9.61 25.82
CA LEU A 512 -17.01 9.98 25.40
C LEU A 512 -18.06 9.83 26.51
N ILE A 513 -17.88 8.92 27.46
CA ILE A 513 -18.84 8.70 28.56
C ILE A 513 -18.37 9.41 29.82
N ASN A 514 -17.14 9.13 30.24
CA ASN A 514 -16.52 9.78 31.40
C ASN A 514 -15.07 10.12 31.08
N GLU A 515 -14.51 11.12 31.75
CA GLU A 515 -13.15 11.59 31.46
C GLU A 515 -12.07 10.57 31.84
N SER A 516 -12.33 9.66 32.77
CA SER A 516 -11.35 8.67 33.25
C SER A 516 -11.18 7.46 32.32
N THR A 517 -12.16 7.15 31.47
CA THR A 517 -12.11 6.01 30.54
C THR A 517 -11.92 6.47 29.12
N THR A 518 -11.16 5.70 28.34
CA THR A 518 -11.13 5.85 26.89
C THR A 518 -12.14 4.88 26.31
N ASP A 519 -13.10 5.39 25.56
CA ASP A 519 -14.21 4.57 25.04
C ASP A 519 -13.98 4.19 23.58
N CYS A 520 -13.35 5.06 22.80
CA CYS A 520 -12.85 4.75 21.47
C CYS A 520 -11.59 5.56 21.13
N VAL A 521 -11.01 5.33 19.96
CA VAL A 521 -9.75 5.95 19.54
C VAL A 521 -9.90 6.54 18.16
N ILE A 522 -9.64 7.83 17.97
CA ILE A 522 -9.62 8.44 16.63
C ILE A 522 -8.26 8.26 15.97
N VAL A 523 -8.27 7.80 14.72
CA VAL A 523 -7.05 7.69 13.91
C VAL A 523 -6.84 8.99 13.16
N VAL A 524 -5.70 9.62 13.38
CA VAL A 524 -5.32 10.89 12.76
C VAL A 524 -4.09 10.71 11.88
N LYS A 525 -4.22 11.19 10.65
CA LYS A 525 -3.16 11.22 9.67
C LYS A 525 -2.58 12.62 9.59
N ARG A 526 -1.25 12.74 9.52
CA ARG A 526 -0.59 14.01 9.20
C ARG A 526 -0.59 14.24 7.69
N GLU A 527 -1.25 15.30 7.25
CA GLU A 527 -1.33 15.69 5.84
C GLU A 527 -0.08 16.43 5.36
N ARG A 528 0.04 16.60 4.04
CA ARG A 528 1.17 17.32 3.43
C ARG A 528 1.26 18.78 3.88
N SER A 529 0.13 19.40 4.21
CA SER A 529 0.07 20.75 4.78
C SER A 529 0.68 20.85 6.18
N GLY A 530 0.91 19.72 6.85
CA GLY A 530 1.34 19.67 8.25
C GLY A 530 0.20 19.48 9.24
N ASN A 531 -1.05 19.77 8.83
CA ASN A 531 -2.25 19.58 9.64
C ASN A 531 -2.61 18.11 9.80
N TYR A 532 -3.43 17.80 10.80
CA TYR A 532 -3.94 16.46 11.02
C TYR A 532 -5.38 16.33 10.55
N SER A 533 -5.72 15.18 9.95
CA SER A 533 -7.09 14.82 9.57
C SER A 533 -7.49 13.51 10.25
N GLY A 534 -8.67 13.48 10.88
CA GLY A 534 -9.28 12.29 11.44
C GLY A 534 -10.45 11.81 10.58
N ASN A 535 -10.41 10.55 10.14
CA ASN A 535 -11.45 9.98 9.28
C ASN A 535 -12.05 8.68 9.82
N THR A 536 -11.52 8.06 10.86
CA THR A 536 -12.07 6.80 11.37
C THR A 536 -11.76 6.66 12.85
N ILE A 537 -12.53 5.82 13.52
CA ILE A 537 -12.31 5.45 14.92
C ILE A 537 -12.07 3.95 15.05
N PHE A 538 -11.32 3.56 16.07
CA PHE A 538 -11.08 2.18 16.47
C PHE A 538 -11.70 1.91 17.83
N THR A 539 -12.12 0.66 18.02
CA THR A 539 -12.33 0.10 19.37
C THR A 539 -11.00 0.00 20.11
N MET A 540 -11.03 -0.17 21.43
CA MET A 540 -9.81 -0.34 22.23
C MET A 540 -9.00 -1.57 21.80
N GLU A 541 -9.67 -2.67 21.46
CA GLU A 541 -9.04 -3.90 20.96
C GLU A 541 -8.34 -3.68 19.61
N GLN A 542 -9.01 -3.00 18.67
CA GLN A 542 -8.41 -2.61 17.40
C GLN A 542 -7.19 -1.71 17.61
N ALA A 543 -7.29 -0.72 18.50
CA ALA A 543 -6.17 0.17 18.82
C ALA A 543 -4.99 -0.60 19.42
N TYR A 544 -5.24 -1.54 20.34
CA TYR A 544 -4.19 -2.39 20.93
C TYR A 544 -3.49 -3.24 19.87
N ASN A 545 -4.26 -3.94 19.03
CA ASN A 545 -3.72 -4.77 17.93
C ASN A 545 -2.79 -3.98 17.02
N ASN A 546 -3.19 -2.77 16.64
CA ASN A 546 -2.42 -1.91 15.77
C ASN A 546 -1.16 -1.34 16.45
N ALA A 547 -1.26 -0.94 17.73
CA ALA A 547 -0.11 -0.48 18.50
C ALA A 547 0.92 -1.60 18.73
N ARG A 548 0.45 -2.81 19.01
CA ARG A 548 1.29 -3.97 19.34
C ARG A 548 2.25 -4.34 18.22
N LEU A 549 1.90 -4.04 16.97
CA LEU A 549 2.76 -4.23 15.81
C LEU A 549 4.09 -3.45 15.90
N ILE A 550 4.07 -2.29 16.56
CA ILE A 550 5.21 -1.40 16.70
C ILE A 550 5.95 -1.65 18.01
N TYR A 551 5.22 -1.79 19.13
CA TYR A 551 5.79 -2.00 20.46
C TYR A 551 4.77 -2.67 21.40
N LYS A 552 5.24 -3.35 22.46
CA LYS A 552 4.36 -3.89 23.52
C LYS A 552 3.75 -2.74 24.34
N PRO A 553 2.43 -2.47 24.24
CA PRO A 553 1.81 -1.39 25.02
C PRO A 553 1.94 -1.68 26.52
N MET A 554 2.19 -0.65 27.34
CA MET A 554 2.23 -0.70 28.83
C MET A 554 3.52 -1.14 29.56
N GLN A 555 4.71 -0.93 29.01
CA GLN A 555 5.94 -1.03 29.83
C GLN A 555 6.18 0.24 30.65
N ARG A 556 5.77 0.26 31.93
CA ARG A 556 6.10 1.33 32.88
C ARG A 556 7.40 0.98 33.62
N TRP A 557 8.54 1.39 33.07
CA TRP A 557 9.84 1.21 33.75
C TRP A 557 10.09 2.29 34.82
N LEU A 558 9.56 3.50 34.61
CA LEU A 558 9.71 4.63 35.50
C LEU A 558 8.37 4.88 36.21
N VAL A 559 8.30 4.42 37.45
CA VAL A 559 7.18 4.64 38.36
C VAL A 559 7.64 5.45 39.55
N HIS A 560 6.71 6.13 40.22
CA HIS A 560 7.03 6.86 41.45
C HIS A 560 7.62 5.89 42.49
N PRO A 561 8.73 6.22 43.19
CA PRO A 561 9.35 5.30 44.13
C PRO A 561 8.41 4.73 45.22
N LYS A 562 7.39 5.49 45.65
CA LYS A 562 6.35 4.98 46.57
C LYS A 562 5.52 3.81 46.01
N MET A 563 5.38 3.70 44.69
CA MET A 563 4.70 2.57 44.03
C MET A 563 5.61 1.34 43.89
N LEU A 564 6.90 1.44 44.23
CA LEU A 564 7.84 0.33 44.25
C LEU A 564 7.84 -0.42 45.60
N GLN A 565 6.95 -0.06 46.53
CA GLN A 565 6.78 -0.84 47.75
C GLN A 565 6.37 -2.27 47.35
N PRO A 566 7.08 -3.31 47.83
CA PRO A 566 6.65 -4.68 47.61
C PRO A 566 5.21 -4.81 48.08
N ALA A 567 4.39 -5.54 47.34
CA ALA A 567 3.16 -6.08 47.90
C ALA A 567 3.59 -6.92 49.12
N GLU A 568 3.45 -6.36 50.32
CA GLU A 568 3.61 -7.13 51.55
C GLU A 568 2.66 -8.32 51.43
N THR A 569 3.28 -9.49 51.55
CA THR A 569 2.65 -10.79 51.67
C THR A 569 1.41 -10.64 52.54
N ALA A 570 0.24 -10.91 51.98
CA ALA A 570 -0.94 -11.26 52.75
C ALA A 570 -0.64 -12.61 53.44
N GLN A 571 0.20 -12.56 54.47
CA GLN A 571 0.36 -13.63 55.43
C GLN A 571 -0.82 -13.51 56.37
N GLU A 572 -1.64 -14.55 56.34
CA GLU A 572 -2.60 -14.93 57.36
C GLU A 572 -2.16 -14.44 58.74
N LYS A 573 -2.88 -13.44 59.27
CA LYS A 573 -3.07 -13.38 60.71
C LYS A 573 -4.10 -14.45 61.04
N VAL A 574 -3.62 -15.67 61.27
CA VAL A 574 -4.20 -16.52 62.30
C VAL A 574 -3.76 -15.89 63.62
N ASP A 575 -4.72 -15.30 64.32
CA ASP A 575 -4.86 -15.34 65.79
C ASP A 575 -6.27 -14.87 66.16
#